data_AF-A0A2D4LNE1-F1
#
_entry.id   AF-A0A2D4LNE1-F1
#
_cell.length_a   1.000
_cell.length_b   1.000
_cell.length_c   1.000
_cell.angle_alpha   90.00
_cell.angle_beta   90.00
_cell.angle_gamma   90.00
#
_symmetry.space_group_name_H-M   'P 1'
#
loop_
_entity.id
_entity.type
_entity.pdbx_description
1 polymer ?
#
loop_
_entity_poly.entity_id
_entity_poly.type
_entity_poly.pdbx_seq_one_letter_code
_entity_poly.pdbx_strand_id
1 'polypeptide(L)'
;GKSFSRFRKWDTANLDNVCDILPIGGRLRFFADQWDSSTSDAWVRDTIRFGLALEFSSTPPNFFISCPISRDPAKRNLMETAINHLLDIRAIQPVAQDQQ
;
A
#
# COMPACT_ATOMS: atom_id res chain seq x y z
N GLY A 1 14.82 9.89 25.52
CA GLY A 1 14.97 8.80 24.52
C GLY A 1 13.67 8.04 24.45
N LYS A 2 13.03 7.97 23.28
CA LYS A 2 11.78 7.21 23.13
C LYS A 2 12.16 5.74 22.92
N SER A 3 11.98 4.95 23.98
CA SER A 3 12.18 3.50 23.96
C SER A 3 11.04 2.85 23.19
N PHE A 4 11.32 2.32 22.00
CA PHE A 4 10.38 1.46 21.28
C PHE A 4 10.39 0.09 21.96
N SER A 5 9.31 -0.22 22.66
CA SER A 5 9.16 -1.52 23.30
C SER A 5 8.92 -2.61 22.24
N ARG A 6 9.79 -3.62 22.30
CA ARG A 6 9.78 -4.92 21.64
C ARG A 6 8.38 -5.38 21.18
N PHE A 7 8.21 -5.52 19.86
CA PHE A 7 7.08 -6.20 19.23
C PHE A 7 6.97 -7.61 19.82
N ARG A 8 5.91 -7.87 20.61
CA ARG A 8 5.58 -9.23 21.05
C ARG A 8 5.05 -10.02 19.86
N LYS A 9 5.48 -11.27 19.75
CA LYS A 9 4.97 -12.25 18.80
C LYS A 9 3.59 -12.70 19.34
N TRP A 10 2.53 -12.58 18.54
CA TRP A 10 1.15 -12.86 18.96
C TRP A 10 0.50 -13.95 18.13
N ASP A 11 -0.49 -14.62 18.73
CA ASP A 11 -1.23 -15.76 18.18
C ASP A 11 -2.04 -15.38 16.92
N THR A 12 -1.51 -15.72 15.75
CA THR A 12 -2.04 -15.39 14.42
C THR A 12 -3.18 -16.30 13.93
N ALA A 13 -3.40 -17.43 14.62
CA ALA A 13 -4.06 -18.59 14.04
C ALA A 13 -5.53 -18.43 13.58
N ASN A 14 -6.22 -17.33 13.91
CA ASN A 14 -7.63 -17.09 13.51
C ASN A 14 -7.84 -15.79 12.70
N LEU A 15 -6.81 -14.93 12.60
CA LEU A 15 -6.88 -13.67 11.85
C LEU A 15 -6.34 -13.82 10.43
N ASP A 16 -5.51 -14.83 10.17
CA ASP A 16 -4.82 -15.03 8.89
C ASP A 16 -5.80 -15.11 7.71
N ASN A 17 -6.92 -15.83 7.87
CA ASN A 17 -7.92 -16.03 6.81
C ASN A 17 -8.69 -14.75 6.43
N VAL A 18 -8.88 -13.80 7.36
CA VAL A 18 -9.54 -12.51 7.10
C VAL A 18 -8.54 -11.44 6.70
N CYS A 19 -7.30 -11.55 7.18
CA CYS A 19 -6.19 -10.66 6.84
C CYS A 19 -5.95 -10.64 5.33
N ASP A 20 -5.94 -11.81 4.68
CA ASP A 20 -5.62 -11.92 3.25
C ASP A 20 -6.64 -11.28 2.33
N ILE A 21 -7.86 -11.02 2.82
CA ILE A 21 -8.93 -10.37 2.07
C ILE A 21 -8.85 -8.83 2.19
N LEU A 22 -8.25 -8.32 3.26
CA LEU A 22 -8.20 -6.88 3.52
C LEU A 22 -6.87 -6.27 3.02
N PRO A 23 -6.93 -5.09 2.37
CA PRO A 23 -5.71 -4.37 2.03
C PRO A 23 -4.91 -4.08 3.30
N ILE A 24 -3.58 -4.02 3.20
CA ILE A 24 -2.66 -3.89 4.35
C ILE A 24 -3.09 -2.76 5.30
N GLY A 25 -3.54 -1.62 4.75
CA GLY A 25 -4.04 -0.50 5.55
C GLY A 25 -5.32 -0.81 6.36
N GLY A 26 -6.20 -1.66 5.83
CA GLY A 26 -7.43 -2.08 6.51
C GLY A 26 -7.20 -3.09 7.64
N ARG A 27 -6.00 -3.67 7.76
CA ARG A 27 -5.64 -4.58 8.86
C ARG A 27 -5.38 -3.84 10.17
N LEU A 28 -5.01 -2.55 10.11
CA LEU A 28 -4.71 -1.74 11.31
C LEU A 28 -5.91 -1.60 12.25
N ARG A 29 -7.14 -1.59 11.71
CA ARG A 29 -8.36 -1.43 12.50
C ARG A 29 -8.54 -2.52 13.57
N PHE A 30 -8.01 -3.73 13.35
CA PHE A 30 -8.09 -4.82 14.32
C PHE A 30 -7.23 -4.57 15.57
N PHE A 31 -6.34 -3.58 15.51
CA PHE A 31 -5.49 -3.19 16.63
C PHE A 31 -5.96 -1.89 17.30
N ALA A 32 -7.09 -1.31 16.87
CA ALA A 32 -7.56 -0.01 17.36
C ALA A 32 -7.57 0.11 18.88
N ASP A 33 -8.05 -0.91 19.59
CA ASP A 33 -8.11 -0.93 21.06
C ASP A 33 -6.72 -0.83 21.71
N GLN A 34 -5.70 -1.44 21.11
CA GLN A 34 -4.33 -1.38 21.61
C GLN A 34 -3.74 0.03 21.41
N TRP A 35 -4.07 0.66 20.28
CA TRP A 35 -3.64 2.02 19.96
C TRP A 35 -4.34 3.07 20.80
N ASP A 36 -5.62 2.88 21.17
CA ASP A 36 -6.35 3.76 22.09
C ASP A 36 -5.66 3.93 23.44
N SER A 37 -4.96 2.89 23.91
CA SER A 37 -4.19 2.93 25.15
C SER A 37 -2.75 3.45 24.99
N SER A 38 -2.23 3.45 23.76
CA SER A 38 -0.82 3.77 23.46
C SER A 38 -0.60 5.21 22.99
N THR A 39 -1.65 5.87 22.49
CA THR A 39 -1.59 7.26 22.04
C THR A 39 -2.89 8.01 22.34
N SER A 40 -2.76 9.29 22.68
CA SER A 40 -3.89 10.22 22.83
C SER A 40 -4.14 11.05 21.56
N ASP A 41 -3.32 10.88 20.52
CA ASP A 41 -3.44 11.62 19.26
C ASP A 41 -4.67 11.14 18.47
N ALA A 42 -5.62 12.04 18.26
CA ALA A 42 -6.86 11.74 17.54
C ALA A 42 -6.60 11.32 16.08
N TRP A 43 -5.66 11.97 15.39
CA TRP A 43 -5.35 11.66 13.99
C TRP A 43 -4.81 10.24 13.83
N VAL A 44 -3.95 9.81 14.75
CA VAL A 44 -3.42 8.44 14.75
C VAL A 44 -4.55 7.43 15.00
N ARG A 45 -5.42 7.69 15.99
CA ARG A 45 -6.53 6.78 16.33
C ARG A 45 -7.53 6.65 15.19
N ASP A 46 -7.86 7.77 14.54
CA ASP A 46 -8.78 7.80 13.40
C ASP A 46 -8.17 7.07 12.20
N THR A 47 -6.88 7.27 11.93
CA THR A 47 -6.17 6.56 10.85
C THR A 47 -6.12 5.04 11.09
N ILE A 48 -5.91 4.61 12.34
CA ILE A 48 -5.91 3.17 12.68
C ILE A 48 -7.31 2.57 12.50
N ARG A 49 -8.36 3.27 12.95
CA ARG A 49 -9.75 2.78 12.93
C ARG A 49 -10.35 2.77 11.53
N PHE A 50 -10.12 3.85 10.78
CA PHE A 50 -10.83 4.12 9.53
C PHE A 50 -9.93 4.01 8.29
N GLY A 51 -8.61 3.92 8.48
CA GLY A 51 -7.63 3.96 7.40
C GLY A 51 -7.17 5.38 7.08
N LEU A 52 -6.14 5.50 6.24
CA LEU A 52 -5.64 6.79 5.77
C LEU A 52 -6.57 7.34 4.70
N ALA A 53 -7.26 8.45 5.00
CA ALA A 53 -7.96 9.23 3.99
C ALA A 53 -6.94 10.11 3.24
N LEU A 54 -6.94 10.01 1.90
CA LEU A 54 -6.17 10.89 1.04
C LEU A 54 -7.06 12.05 0.60
N GLU A 55 -6.70 13.25 1.02
CA GLU A 55 -7.35 14.50 0.58
C GLU A 55 -6.80 14.88 -0.81
N PHE A 56 -7.59 14.66 -1.86
CA PHE A 56 -7.22 15.08 -3.21
C PHE A 56 -7.71 16.51 -3.47
N SER A 57 -6.85 17.36 -4.05
CA SER A 57 -7.23 18.73 -4.46
C SER A 57 -8.20 18.77 -5.64
N SER A 58 -8.31 17.67 -6.38
CA SER A 58 -9.27 17.45 -7.47
C SER A 58 -9.48 15.96 -7.70
N THR A 59 -10.56 15.60 -8.38
CA THR A 59 -10.79 14.21 -8.80
C THR A 59 -9.66 13.74 -9.72
N PRO A 60 -8.95 12.65 -9.40
CA PRO A 60 -7.89 12.15 -10.25
C PRO A 60 -8.48 11.71 -11.60
N PRO A 61 -7.72 11.86 -12.71
CA PRO A 61 -8.13 11.32 -14.01
C PRO A 61 -8.44 9.82 -13.89
N ASN A 62 -9.58 9.39 -14.43
CA ASN A 62 -9.99 7.99 -14.44
C ASN A 62 -9.54 7.28 -15.74
N PHE A 63 -8.35 7.62 -16.23
CA PHE A 63 -7.75 7.00 -17.42
C PHE A 63 -6.24 6.97 -17.26
N PHE A 64 -5.59 6.01 -17.92
CA PHE A 64 -4.13 5.91 -17.89
C PHE A 64 -3.50 6.87 -18.89
N ILE A 65 -2.40 7.51 -18.49
CA ILE A 65 -1.60 8.37 -19.36
C ILE A 65 -0.34 7.60 -19.74
N SER A 66 -0.12 7.41 -21.04
CA SER A 66 1.11 6.81 -21.54
C SER A 66 2.31 7.70 -21.23
N CYS A 67 3.27 7.16 -20.47
CA CYS A 67 4.55 7.82 -20.25
C CYS A 67 5.34 7.90 -21.56
N PRO A 68 5.98 9.04 -21.88
CA PRO A 68 6.80 9.15 -23.07
C PRO A 68 8.01 8.20 -22.99
N ILE A 69 8.25 7.46 -24.08
CA ILE A 69 9.38 6.53 -24.18
C ILE A 69 10.67 7.34 -24.40
N SER A 70 11.73 6.99 -23.68
CA SER A 70 13.03 7.62 -23.86
C SER A 70 13.59 7.35 -25.26
N ARG A 71 14.11 8.39 -25.92
CA ARG A 71 14.82 8.26 -27.21
C ARG A 71 16.19 7.61 -27.06
N ASP A 72 16.75 7.62 -25.86
CA ASP A 72 18.03 6.99 -25.53
C ASP A 72 17.84 5.46 -25.42
N PRO A 73 18.47 4.66 -26.30
CA PRO A 73 18.33 3.21 -26.28
C PRO A 73 18.78 2.57 -24.96
N ALA A 74 19.79 3.12 -24.29
CA ALA A 74 20.28 2.56 -23.03
C ALA A 74 19.24 2.74 -21.92
N LYS A 75 18.62 3.93 -21.83
CA LYS A 75 17.54 4.19 -20.87
C LYS A 75 16.31 3.35 -21.15
N ARG A 76 15.96 3.15 -22.42
CA ARG A 76 14.84 2.30 -22.82
C ARG A 76 15.06 0.85 -22.39
N ASN A 77 16.25 0.29 -22.65
CA ASN A 77 16.59 -1.07 -22.24
C ASN A 77 16.57 -1.26 -20.71
N LEU A 78 17.04 -0.26 -19.95
CA LEU A 78 16.97 -0.30 -18.48
C LEU A 78 15.51 -0.31 -17.99
N MET A 79 14.66 0.54 -18.59
CA MET A 79 13.25 0.61 -18.23
C MET A 79 12.51 -0.69 -18.56
N GLU A 80 12.73 -1.25 -19.75
CA GLU A 80 12.17 -2.55 -20.16
C GLU A 80 12.64 -3.68 -19.22
N THR A 81 13.92 -3.70 -18.85
CA THR A 81 14.47 -4.70 -17.91
C THR A 81 13.81 -4.60 -16.53
N ALA A 82 13.63 -3.38 -16.01
CA ALA A 82 12.96 -3.17 -14.73
C ALA A 82 11.49 -3.60 -14.77
N ILE A 83 10.75 -3.26 -15.84
CA ILE A 83 9.36 -3.69 -16.03
C ILE A 83 9.27 -5.22 -16.06
N ASN A 84 10.12 -5.88 -16.82
CA ASN A 84 10.14 -7.35 -16.92
C ASN A 84 10.43 -8.02 -15.57
N HIS A 85 11.39 -7.49 -14.80
CA HIS A 85 11.66 -7.98 -13.45
C HIS A 85 10.45 -7.83 -12.53
N LEU A 86 9.76 -6.68 -12.56
CA LEU A 86 8.57 -6.43 -11.73
C LEU A 86 7.39 -7.35 -12.12
N LEU A 87 7.25 -7.68 -13.40
CA LEU A 87 6.27 -8.66 -13.89
C LEU A 87 6.62 -10.08 -13.41
N ASP A 88 7.88 -10.47 -13.47
CA ASP A 88 8.36 -11.81 -13.06
C ASP A 88 8.08 -12.07 -11.57
N ILE A 89 8.40 -11.09 -10.72
CA ILE A 89 8.09 -11.17 -9.28
C ILE A 89 6.61 -10.90 -8.95
N ARG A 90 5.76 -10.71 -9.98
CA ARG A 90 4.33 -10.39 -9.87
C ARG A 90 4.02 -9.17 -8.99
N ALA A 91 4.94 -8.21 -8.95
CA ALA A 91 4.73 -6.95 -8.24
C ALA A 91 3.81 -5.99 -9.01
N ILE A 92 3.76 -6.13 -10.34
CA ILE A 92 2.86 -5.37 -11.22
C ILE A 92 2.15 -6.32 -12.19
N GLN A 93 1.05 -5.84 -12.80
CA GLN A 93 0.31 -6.55 -13.83
C GLN A 93 -0.07 -5.57 -14.96
N PRO A 94 -0.20 -6.03 -16.22
CA PRO A 94 -0.72 -5.20 -17.29
C PRO A 94 -2.15 -4.75 -16.98
N VAL A 95 -2.46 -3.52 -17.35
CA VAL A 95 -3.84 -2.99 -17.32
C VAL A 95 -4.67 -3.73 -18.37
N ALA A 96 -5.92 -4.06 -18.05
CA ALA A 96 -6.83 -4.72 -18.99
C ALA A 96 -7.13 -3.80 -20.20
N GLN A 97 -7.27 -4.38 -21.39
CA GLN A 97 -7.42 -3.61 -22.63
C GLN A 97 -8.66 -2.70 -22.67
N ASP A 98 -9.71 -3.06 -21.94
CA ASP A 98 -10.94 -2.26 -21.79
C ASP A 98 -10.75 -1.03 -20.90
N GLN A 99 -9.63 -0.95 -20.18
CA GLN A 99 -9.28 0.14 -19.26
C GLN A 99 -8.08 0.97 -19.74
N GLN A 100 -7.46 0.60 -20.88
CA GLN A 100 -6.36 1.34 -21.51
C GLN A 100 -6.85 2.50 -22.38
#